data_AF-A0A2V5W3M6-F1
#
_entry.id   AF-A0A2V5W3M6-F1
#
_cell.length_a   1.000
_cell.length_b   1.000
_cell.length_c   1.000
_cell.angle_alpha   90.00
_cell.angle_beta   90.00
_cell.angle_gamma   90.00
#
_symmetry.space_group_name_H-M   'P 1'
#
loop_
_entity.id
_entity.type
_entity.pdbx_description
1 polymer ?
#
loop_
_entity_poly.entity_id
_entity_poly.type
_entity_poly.pdbx_seq_one_letter_code
_entity_poly.pdbx_strand_id
1 'polypeptide(L)'
;MQPYRNAYRNLFDRLTGDAYWVHIKNSTHCDFTDTPWFDSPTSTTVTRRALVQDLYVVSFFRKYLRGKDDHFLDGTPPAWPEVNAFLKK
;
A
#
# COMPACT_ATOMS: atom_id res chain seq x y z
N MET A 1 3.17 -14.72 -12.77
CA MET A 1 2.80 -13.35 -12.35
C MET A 1 3.97 -12.33 -12.50
N GLN A 2 4.88 -12.49 -13.47
CA GLN A 2 6.05 -11.60 -13.62
C GLN A 2 5.84 -10.29 -14.43
N PRO A 3 4.99 -10.19 -15.49
CA PRO A 3 5.13 -9.13 -16.48
C PRO A 3 4.74 -7.73 -15.97
N TYR A 4 3.77 -7.64 -15.05
CA TYR A 4 3.28 -6.36 -14.54
C TYR A 4 4.27 -5.66 -13.60
N ARG A 5 5.10 -6.42 -12.85
CA ARG A 5 6.06 -5.83 -11.91
C ARG A 5 7.08 -4.95 -12.64
N ASN A 6 7.48 -5.33 -13.86
CA ASN A 6 8.41 -4.55 -14.69
C ASN A 6 7.75 -3.28 -15.25
N ALA A 7 6.48 -3.33 -15.62
CA ALA A 7 5.74 -2.15 -16.09
C ALA A 7 5.60 -1.08 -14.99
N TYR A 8 5.24 -1.48 -13.77
CA TYR A 8 5.12 -0.53 -12.64
C TYR A 8 6.47 0.00 -12.18
N ARG A 9 7.53 -0.82 -12.20
CA ARG A 9 8.89 -0.37 -11.94
C ARG A 9 9.35 0.68 -12.95
N ASN A 10 9.14 0.42 -14.25
CA ASN A 10 9.49 1.37 -15.30
C ASN A 10 8.75 2.69 -15.19
N LEU A 11 7.49 2.69 -14.73
CA LEU A 11 6.74 3.90 -14.45
C LEU A 11 7.35 4.65 -13.25
N PHE A 12 7.56 3.95 -12.14
CA PHE A 12 8.11 4.51 -10.91
C PHE A 12 9.48 5.18 -11.16
N ASP A 13 10.35 4.53 -11.93
CA ASP A 13 11.69 5.04 -12.23
C ASP A 13 11.65 6.38 -12.99
N ARG A 14 10.57 6.66 -13.76
CA ARG A 14 10.37 7.92 -14.50
C ARG A 14 9.73 9.05 -13.71
N LEU A 15 9.16 8.78 -12.52
CA LEU A 15 8.55 9.83 -11.70
C LEU A 15 9.64 10.78 -11.17
N THR A 16 9.40 12.08 -11.20
CA THR A 16 10.40 13.10 -10.82
C THR A 16 10.15 13.75 -9.46
N GLY A 17 8.97 13.56 -8.89
CA GLY A 17 8.62 14.02 -7.55
C GLY A 17 8.52 12.86 -6.56
N ASP A 18 8.12 13.19 -5.34
CA ASP A 18 7.85 12.22 -4.29
C ASP A 18 6.90 11.13 -4.79
N ALA A 19 7.35 9.89 -4.69
CA ALA A 19 6.62 8.75 -5.19
C ALA A 19 6.78 7.55 -4.27
N TYR A 20 5.71 6.77 -4.16
CA TYR A 20 5.68 5.56 -3.36
C TYR A 20 5.10 4.42 -4.19
N TRP A 21 5.72 3.24 -4.10
CA TRP A 21 5.16 2.01 -4.65
C TRP A 21 5.13 0.97 -3.54
N VAL A 22 3.93 0.50 -3.21
CA VAL A 22 3.68 -0.43 -2.11
C VAL A 22 3.06 -1.69 -2.67
N HIS A 23 3.57 -2.84 -2.28
CA HIS A 23 3.00 -4.13 -2.63
C HIS A 23 2.52 -4.86 -1.37
N ILE A 24 1.21 -5.11 -1.31
CA ILE A 24 0.55 -5.92 -0.29
C ILE A 24 0.50 -7.36 -0.80
N LYS A 25 1.16 -8.28 -0.10
CA LYS A 25 1.26 -9.68 -0.52
C LYS A 25 -0.07 -10.42 -0.35
N ASN A 26 -0.28 -11.41 -1.20
CA ASN A 26 -1.47 -12.27 -1.23
C ASN A 26 -2.79 -11.50 -1.43
N SER A 27 -2.76 -10.24 -1.86
CA SER A 27 -3.96 -9.47 -2.17
C SER A 27 -4.43 -9.68 -3.62
N THR A 28 -5.73 -9.47 -3.84
CA THR A 28 -6.33 -9.43 -5.18
C THR A 28 -6.71 -8.01 -5.57
N HIS A 29 -7.14 -7.79 -6.82
CA HIS A 29 -7.60 -6.49 -7.29
C HIS A 29 -8.74 -5.91 -6.44
N CYS A 30 -9.67 -6.77 -6.01
CA CYS A 30 -10.82 -6.37 -5.21
C CYS A 30 -10.49 -6.14 -3.72
N ASP A 31 -9.32 -6.56 -3.24
CA ASP A 31 -8.91 -6.29 -1.85
C ASP A 31 -8.74 -4.79 -1.58
N PHE A 32 -8.67 -3.96 -2.63
CA PHE A 32 -8.48 -2.51 -2.52
C PHE A 32 -9.77 -1.68 -2.51
N THR A 33 -10.92 -2.34 -2.39
CA THR A 33 -12.24 -1.73 -2.25
C THR A 33 -12.86 -2.13 -0.90
N ASP A 34 -14.16 -1.90 -0.71
CA ASP A 34 -14.88 -2.39 0.48
C ASP A 34 -15.28 -3.88 0.38
N THR A 35 -14.98 -4.57 -0.72
CA THR A 35 -15.28 -6.00 -0.92
C THR A 35 -14.83 -6.89 0.27
N PRO A 36 -13.63 -6.71 0.87
CA PRO A 36 -13.23 -7.38 2.10
C PRO A 36 -14.28 -7.42 3.21
N TRP A 37 -15.02 -6.32 3.39
CA TRP A 37 -15.98 -6.16 4.48
C TRP A 37 -17.33 -6.83 4.20
N PHE A 38 -17.63 -7.16 2.94
CA PHE A 38 -18.87 -7.84 2.55
C PHE A 38 -18.66 -9.35 2.35
N ASP A 39 -17.58 -9.73 1.65
CA ASP A 39 -17.36 -11.13 1.25
C ASP A 39 -16.65 -11.95 2.34
N SER A 40 -15.90 -11.29 3.22
CA SER A 40 -15.11 -11.95 4.26
C SER A 40 -15.00 -11.13 5.54
N PRO A 41 -16.12 -10.65 6.11
CA PRO A 41 -16.13 -9.72 7.25
C PRO A 41 -15.45 -10.25 8.51
N THR A 42 -15.34 -11.57 8.67
CA THR A 42 -14.71 -12.21 9.84
C THR A 42 -13.26 -12.61 9.59
N SER A 43 -12.73 -12.42 8.38
CA SER A 43 -11.37 -12.81 8.04
C SER A 43 -10.37 -11.77 8.49
N THR A 44 -9.68 -12.05 9.61
CA THR A 44 -8.61 -11.18 10.12
C THR A 44 -7.55 -10.88 9.07
N THR A 45 -7.23 -11.85 8.19
CA THR A 45 -6.21 -11.65 7.14
C THR A 45 -6.66 -10.61 6.12
N VAL A 46 -7.92 -10.67 5.68
CA VAL A 46 -8.47 -9.76 4.67
C VAL A 46 -8.67 -8.37 5.29
N THR A 47 -9.21 -8.30 6.50
CA THR A 47 -9.33 -7.07 7.29
C THR A 47 -7.98 -6.35 7.47
N ARG A 48 -6.91 -7.09 7.81
CA ARG A 48 -5.57 -6.48 7.98
C ARG A 48 -5.02 -5.88 6.69
N ARG A 49 -5.34 -6.42 5.52
CA ARG A 49 -4.93 -5.86 4.22
C ARG A 49 -5.64 -4.54 3.93
N ALA A 50 -6.94 -4.47 4.19
CA ALA A 50 -7.71 -3.23 4.08
C ALA A 50 -7.14 -2.16 5.02
N LEU A 51 -6.86 -2.52 6.28
CA LEU A 51 -6.28 -1.60 7.26
C LEU A 51 -4.91 -1.04 6.85
N VAL A 52 -4.00 -1.88 6.32
CA VAL A 52 -2.69 -1.37 5.89
C VAL A 52 -2.78 -0.46 4.67
N GLN A 53 -3.70 -0.73 3.74
CA GLN A 53 -4.01 0.19 2.66
C GLN A 53 -4.47 1.55 3.20
N ASP A 54 -5.44 1.56 4.11
CA ASP A 54 -5.97 2.79 4.69
C ASP A 54 -4.87 3.60 5.37
N LEU A 55 -3.97 2.93 6.11
CA LEU A 55 -2.83 3.59 6.73
C LEU A 55 -1.92 4.26 5.70
N TYR A 56 -1.53 3.58 4.61
CA TYR A 56 -0.71 4.21 3.57
C TYR A 56 -1.42 5.41 2.90
N VAL A 57 -2.71 5.28 2.58
CA VAL A 57 -3.49 6.35 1.94
C VAL A 57 -3.65 7.55 2.87
N VAL A 58 -3.98 7.32 4.13
CA VAL A 58 -4.14 8.37 5.14
C VAL A 58 -2.80 9.07 5.40
N SER A 59 -1.71 8.33 5.55
CA SER A 59 -0.38 8.88 5.76
C SER A 59 0.09 9.73 4.57
N PHE A 60 -0.21 9.30 3.33
CA PHE A 60 0.04 10.09 2.13
C PHE A 60 -0.65 11.45 2.21
N PHE A 61 -1.96 11.48 2.45
CA PHE A 61 -2.69 12.75 2.54
C PHE A 61 -2.32 13.58 3.77
N ARG A 62 -1.98 12.96 4.90
CA ARG A 62 -1.46 13.67 6.07
C ARG A 62 -0.16 14.40 5.76
N LYS A 63 0.78 13.75 5.08
CA LYS A 63 2.05 14.35 4.67
C LYS A 63 1.82 15.51 3.70
N TYR A 64 1.14 15.27 2.58
CA TYR A 64 1.07 16.24 1.49
C TYR A 64 -0.01 17.31 1.62
N LEU A 65 -1.11 17.03 2.32
CA LEU A 65 -2.21 18.00 2.48
C LEU A 65 -2.23 18.66 3.86
N ARG A 66 -1.55 18.09 4.85
CA ARG A 66 -1.60 18.57 6.24
C ARG A 66 -0.21 18.80 6.88
N GLY A 67 0.88 18.51 6.17
CA GLY A 67 2.24 18.64 6.69
C GLY A 67 2.53 17.78 7.91
N LYS A 68 1.79 16.67 8.11
CA LYS A 68 1.96 15.75 9.23
C LYS A 68 2.67 14.49 8.78
N ASP A 69 3.87 14.25 9.32
CA ASP A 69 4.64 13.03 9.07
C ASP A 69 4.43 12.03 10.21
N ASP A 70 3.72 10.94 9.93
CA ASP A 70 3.55 9.82 10.85
C ASP A 70 4.51 8.66 10.55
N HIS A 71 5.49 8.89 9.68
CA HIS A 71 6.56 7.96 9.31
C HIS A 71 6.09 6.63 8.70
N PHE A 72 4.80 6.49 8.40
CA PHE A 72 4.28 5.25 7.79
C PHE A 72 4.74 5.07 6.33
N LEU A 73 5.10 6.17 5.66
CA LEU A 73 5.64 6.19 4.30
C LEU A 73 7.16 6.01 4.23
N ASP A 74 7.80 5.54 5.31
CA ASP A 74 9.26 5.37 5.34
C ASP A 74 9.73 3.97 4.96
N GLY A 75 8.83 3.00 4.82
CA GLY A 75 9.24 1.65 4.44
C GLY A 75 8.17 0.59 4.64
N THR A 76 8.65 -0.63 4.91
CA THR A 76 7.86 -1.78 5.33
C THR A 76 7.83 -1.87 6.85
N PRO A 77 6.77 -1.38 7.53
CA PRO A 77 6.70 -1.40 8.98
C PRO A 77 6.61 -2.85 9.51
N PRO A 78 7.42 -3.23 10.53
CA PRO A 78 7.43 -4.60 11.07
C PRO A 78 6.07 -5.11 11.57
N ALA A 79 5.20 -4.21 12.01
CA ALA A 79 3.84 -4.52 12.47
C ALA A 79 2.89 -4.97 11.33
N TRP A 80 3.29 -4.75 10.07
CA TRP A 80 2.48 -5.03 8.87
C TRP A 80 3.24 -5.93 7.89
N PRO A 81 3.43 -7.22 8.24
CA PRO A 81 4.12 -8.19 7.38
C PRO A 81 3.42 -8.45 6.04
N GLU A 82 2.20 -7.93 5.85
CA GLU A 82 1.47 -7.91 4.59
C GLU A 82 2.22 -7.10 3.52
N VAL A 83 3.00 -6.09 3.90
CA VAL A 83 3.82 -5.30 2.97
C VAL A 83 5.14 -6.01 2.74
N ASN A 84 5.38 -6.52 1.53
CA ASN A 84 6.61 -7.27 1.23
C ASN A 84 7.53 -6.57 0.22
N ALA A 85 7.09 -5.45 -0.37
CA ALA A 85 7.95 -4.61 -1.16
C ALA A 85 7.49 -3.16 -1.07
N PHE A 86 8.46 -2.26 -0.98
CA PHE A 86 8.26 -0.83 -0.84
C PHE A 86 9.34 -0.09 -1.61
N LEU A 87 8.94 0.91 -2.38
CA LEU A 87 9.85 1.85 -3.04
C LEU A 87 9.43 3.26 -2.68
N LYS A 88 10.43 4.12 -2.48
CA LYS A 88 10.27 5.53 -2.19
C LYS A 88 11.24 6.32 -3.07
N LYS A 89 10.78 7.46 -3.57
CA LYS A 89 11.57 8.46 -4.27
C LYS A 89 11.45 9.78 -3.54
#